data_AF-A0A5R2N4Q5-F1
#
_entry.id   AF-A0A5R2N4Q5-F1
#
_cell.length_a   1.000
_cell.length_b   1.000
_cell.length_c   1.000
_cell.angle_alpha   90.00
_cell.angle_beta   90.00
_cell.angle_gamma   90.00
#
_symmetry.space_group_name_H-M   'P 1'
#
loop_
_entity.id
_entity.type
_entity.pdbx_description
1 polymer ?
#
loop_
_entity_poly.entity_id
_entity_poly.type
_entity_poly.pdbx_seq_one_letter_code
_entity_poly.pdbx_strand_id
1 'polypeptide(L)'
;LNFSAFAKAEDLKKRIWFTIGALLVYRLGTYIPLPGINPDAFAQAFSSQSKGVLGMFNMFAGGAVQRMAIFALGIMPYISASIIMQLMTSVIPSLEALKKEGEQGRKVINQYTRYGTVLLALVQAYGISVGLENGNGIVSDPGMFFRISTVVTLVGGTMFLMWLGEQITARGIGNGISLIIF
;
A
#
# COMPACT_ATOMS: atom_id res chain seq x y z
N LEU A 1 0.66 34.37 10.68
CA LEU A 1 -0.24 33.35 10.09
C LEU A 1 -1.39 34.07 9.41
N ASN A 2 -1.31 34.29 8.09
CA ASN A 2 -2.28 35.12 7.36
C ASN A 2 -3.51 34.27 6.96
N PHE A 3 -4.44 34.08 7.90
CA PHE A 3 -5.66 33.29 7.72
C PHE A 3 -6.64 33.88 6.69
N SER A 4 -6.46 35.14 6.27
CA SER A 4 -7.25 35.80 5.22
C SER A 4 -6.88 35.35 3.80
N ALA A 5 -5.67 34.82 3.59
CA ALA A 5 -5.27 34.20 2.31
C ALA A 5 -5.90 32.80 2.14
N PHE A 6 -6.18 32.09 3.25
CA PHE A 6 -6.89 30.80 3.24
C PHE A 6 -8.36 30.94 2.80
N ALA A 7 -8.99 32.10 3.03
CA ALA A 7 -10.36 32.38 2.59
C ALA A 7 -10.50 32.64 1.08
N LYS A 8 -9.42 33.08 0.40
CA LYS A 8 -9.40 33.25 -1.07
C LYS A 8 -9.06 31.97 -1.83
N ALA A 9 -8.68 30.91 -1.12
CA ALA A 9 -8.23 29.66 -1.72
C ALA A 9 -9.32 28.59 -1.61
N GLU A 10 -10.48 28.84 -2.22
CA GLU A 10 -11.59 27.88 -2.28
C GLU A 10 -11.13 26.55 -2.89
N ASP A 11 -10.21 26.61 -3.86
CA ASP A 11 -9.53 25.44 -4.41
C ASP A 11 -8.67 24.71 -3.37
N LEU A 12 -7.85 25.43 -2.60
CA LEU A 12 -7.02 24.79 -1.57
C LEU A 12 -7.88 24.07 -0.53
N LYS A 13 -9.01 24.69 -0.12
CA LYS A 13 -9.98 24.07 0.78
C LYS A 13 -10.57 22.79 0.18
N LYS A 14 -10.95 22.79 -1.11
CA LYS A 14 -11.43 21.58 -1.82
C LYS A 14 -10.37 20.47 -1.84
N ARG A 15 -9.10 20.82 -2.10
CA ARG A 15 -7.98 19.86 -2.09
C ARG A 15 -7.74 19.26 -0.71
N ILE A 16 -7.83 20.06 0.36
CA ILE A 16 -7.73 19.57 1.75
C ILE A 16 -8.85 18.59 2.06
N TRP A 17 -10.10 18.94 1.75
CA TRP A 17 -11.25 18.06 1.99
C TRP A 17 -11.14 16.75 1.21
N PHE A 18 -10.63 16.80 -0.02
CA PHE A 18 -10.35 15.60 -0.80
C PHE A 18 -9.30 14.71 -0.14
N THR A 19 -8.17 15.29 0.29
CA THR A 19 -7.12 14.54 1.02
C THR A 19 -7.66 13.92 2.30
N ILE A 20 -8.39 14.66 3.14
CA ILE A 20 -8.97 14.15 4.39
C ILE A 20 -9.97 13.02 4.10
N GLY A 21 -10.85 13.18 3.10
CA GLY A 21 -11.80 12.15 2.69
C GLY A 21 -11.09 10.87 2.23
N ALA A 22 -10.02 11.00 1.43
CA ALA A 22 -9.24 9.87 0.97
C ALA A 22 -8.52 9.15 2.12
N LEU A 23 -7.98 9.89 3.10
CA LEU A 23 -7.36 9.33 4.30
C LEU A 23 -8.40 8.62 5.20
N LEU A 24 -9.63 9.14 5.29
CA LEU A 24 -10.72 8.46 5.99
C LEU A 24 -11.07 7.13 5.32
N VAL A 25 -11.16 7.09 3.98
CA VAL A 25 -11.40 5.84 3.23
C VAL A 25 -10.29 4.83 3.46
N TYR A 26 -9.02 5.27 3.40
CA TYR A 26 -7.89 4.43 3.77
C TYR A 26 -8.06 3.88 5.19
N ARG A 27 -8.34 4.76 6.15
CA ARG A 27 -8.47 4.37 7.56
C ARG A 27 -9.59 3.36 7.75
N LEU A 28 -10.76 3.56 7.15
CA LEU A 28 -11.87 2.61 7.21
C LEU A 28 -11.48 1.24 6.64
N GLY A 29 -10.76 1.19 5.52
CA GLY A 29 -10.31 -0.09 4.96
C GLY A 29 -9.28 -0.82 5.84
N THR A 30 -8.51 -0.11 6.67
CA THR A 30 -7.64 -0.78 7.68
C THR A 30 -8.41 -1.46 8.83
N TYR A 31 -9.74 -1.29 8.90
CA TYR A 31 -10.60 -2.00 9.85
C TYR A 31 -11.35 -3.17 9.20
N ILE A 32 -11.28 -3.35 7.88
CA ILE A 32 -11.96 -4.46 7.18
C ILE A 32 -11.01 -5.66 7.21
N PRO A 33 -11.32 -6.72 7.98
CA PRO A 33 -10.47 -7.91 8.06
C PRO A 33 -10.51 -8.69 6.75
N LEU A 34 -9.44 -9.42 6.46
CA LEU A 34 -9.39 -10.35 5.34
C LEU A 34 -10.43 -11.47 5.51
N PRO A 35 -11.14 -11.84 4.43
CA PRO A 35 -12.14 -12.91 4.49
C PRO A 35 -11.47 -14.27 4.73
N GLY A 36 -12.04 -15.07 5.64
CA GLY A 36 -11.58 -16.44 5.93
C GLY A 36 -10.54 -16.56 7.04
N ILE A 37 -10.29 -15.48 7.79
CA ILE A 37 -9.33 -15.48 8.89
C ILE A 37 -9.99 -15.09 10.21
N ASN A 38 -9.61 -15.79 11.28
CA ASN A 38 -9.92 -15.38 12.64
C ASN A 38 -8.91 -14.31 13.14
N PRO A 39 -9.33 -13.03 13.29
CA PRO A 39 -8.44 -11.95 13.71
C PRO A 39 -7.90 -12.13 15.14
N ASP A 40 -8.63 -12.80 16.03
CA ASP A 40 -8.20 -13.03 17.41
C ASP A 40 -7.09 -14.09 17.48
N ALA A 41 -7.23 -15.17 16.70
CA ALA A 41 -6.19 -16.20 16.57
C ALA A 41 -4.91 -15.63 15.95
N PHE A 42 -5.05 -14.78 14.92
CA PHE A 42 -3.92 -14.10 14.32
C PHE A 42 -3.28 -13.09 15.28
N ALA A 43 -4.05 -12.31 16.02
CA ALA A 43 -3.52 -11.35 16.99
C ALA A 43 -2.69 -12.05 18.08
N GLN A 44 -3.12 -13.23 18.54
CA GLN A 44 -2.34 -14.05 19.47
C GLN A 44 -1.04 -14.55 18.85
N ALA A 45 -1.08 -15.11 17.64
CA ALA A 45 0.13 -15.54 16.91
C ALA A 45 1.09 -14.37 16.64
N PHE A 46 0.55 -13.20 16.28
CA PHE A 46 1.30 -11.98 16.02
C PHE A 46 1.94 -11.43 17.30
N SER A 47 1.24 -11.47 18.43
CA SER A 47 1.77 -11.00 19.72
C SER A 47 3.03 -11.76 20.14
N SER A 48 3.08 -13.07 19.88
CA SER A 48 4.24 -13.93 20.13
C SER A 48 5.44 -13.61 19.22
N GLN A 49 5.20 -13.13 18.00
CA GLN A 49 6.23 -12.80 17.00
C GLN A 49 6.52 -11.29 16.87
N SER A 50 5.80 -10.45 17.63
CA SER A 50 5.79 -8.99 17.51
C SER A 50 7.12 -8.28 17.80
N LYS A 51 8.09 -8.98 18.42
CA LYS A 51 9.40 -8.42 18.82
C LYS A 51 10.46 -8.38 17.70
N GLY A 52 10.11 -8.75 16.47
CA GLY A 52 11.05 -8.83 15.33
C GLY A 52 10.72 -7.92 14.14
N VAL A 53 11.27 -8.27 12.96
CA VAL A 53 11.05 -7.57 11.67
C VAL A 53 9.56 -7.38 11.34
N LEU A 54 8.70 -8.29 11.79
CA LEU A 54 7.24 -8.20 11.68
C LEU A 54 6.62 -6.99 12.42
N GLY A 55 7.19 -6.61 13.56
CA GLY A 55 6.76 -5.42 14.31
C GLY A 55 7.11 -4.12 13.59
N MET A 56 8.29 -4.06 12.96
CA MET A 56 8.70 -2.94 12.10
C MET A 56 7.77 -2.84 10.88
N PHE A 57 7.41 -3.97 10.26
CA PHE A 57 6.46 -4.00 9.15
C PHE A 57 5.07 -3.46 9.55
N ASN A 58 4.57 -3.81 10.74
CA ASN A 58 3.29 -3.29 11.25
C ASN A 58 3.30 -1.78 11.51
N MET A 59 4.44 -1.21 11.94
CA MET A 59 4.61 0.23 12.11
C MET A 59 4.47 0.96 10.76
N PHE A 60 5.12 0.44 9.71
CA PHE A 60 5.03 1.02 8.36
C PHE A 60 3.67 0.79 7.68
N ALA A 61 2.94 -0.25 8.08
CA ALA A 61 1.59 -0.53 7.60
C ALA A 61 0.48 0.13 8.45
N GLY A 62 0.81 1.04 9.37
CA GLY A 62 -0.17 1.79 10.15
C GLY A 62 -1.06 0.94 11.08
N GLY A 63 -0.59 -0.25 11.49
CA GLY A 63 -1.36 -1.20 12.29
C GLY A 63 -2.26 -2.16 11.49
N ALA A 64 -2.27 -2.06 10.16
CA ALA A 64 -3.10 -2.91 9.28
C ALA A 64 -2.67 -4.38 9.30
N VAL A 65 -1.39 -4.65 9.57
CA VAL A 65 -0.83 -6.01 9.65
C VAL A 65 -1.34 -6.70 10.91
N GLN A 66 -1.30 -6.03 12.07
CA GLN A 66 -1.80 -6.56 13.35
C GLN A 66 -3.29 -6.93 13.29
N ARG A 67 -4.07 -6.18 12.53
CA ARG A 67 -5.52 -6.41 12.34
C ARG A 67 -5.84 -7.30 11.15
N MET A 68 -4.81 -7.70 10.42
CA MET A 68 -4.89 -8.43 9.16
C MET A 68 -5.97 -7.89 8.23
N ALA A 69 -5.91 -6.57 8.03
CA ALA A 69 -6.85 -5.87 7.19
C ALA A 69 -6.59 -6.15 5.71
N ILE A 70 -7.56 -5.83 4.85
CA ILE A 70 -7.42 -5.87 3.39
C ILE A 70 -6.22 -5.05 2.87
N PHE A 71 -5.72 -4.11 3.68
CA PHE A 71 -4.55 -3.28 3.43
C PHE A 71 -3.29 -3.72 4.18
N ALA A 72 -3.18 -4.99 4.58
CA ALA A 72 -2.02 -5.48 5.34
C ALA A 72 -0.67 -5.26 4.61
N LEU A 73 -0.63 -5.28 3.29
CA LEU A 73 0.56 -4.93 2.50
C LEU A 73 0.83 -3.43 2.42
N GLY A 74 -0.19 -2.60 2.65
CA GLY A 74 -0.12 -1.15 2.53
C GLY A 74 0.37 -0.69 1.15
N ILE A 75 1.22 0.34 1.13
CA ILE A 75 1.89 0.83 -0.09
C ILE A 75 3.32 0.27 -0.20
N MET A 76 3.74 -0.64 0.69
CA MET A 76 5.10 -1.18 0.72
C MET A 76 5.54 -1.81 -0.61
N PRO A 77 4.73 -2.64 -1.31
CA PRO A 77 5.12 -3.19 -2.61
C PRO A 77 5.45 -2.11 -3.65
N TYR A 78 4.76 -0.97 -3.59
CA TYR A 78 5.02 0.15 -4.49
C TYR A 78 6.32 0.87 -4.12
N ILE A 79 6.57 1.09 -2.83
CA ILE A 79 7.81 1.70 -2.36
C ILE A 79 8.99 0.84 -2.82
N SER A 80 8.93 -0.47 -2.58
CA SER A 80 9.96 -1.41 -3.02
C SER A 80 10.14 -1.39 -4.54
N ALA A 81 9.04 -1.43 -5.32
CA ALA A 81 9.13 -1.33 -6.77
C ALA A 81 9.77 -0.01 -7.24
N SER A 82 9.44 1.11 -6.58
CA SER A 82 9.98 2.43 -6.93
C SER A 82 11.48 2.53 -6.65
N ILE A 83 11.95 1.94 -5.55
CA ILE A 83 13.37 1.86 -5.20
C ILE A 83 14.10 0.97 -6.21
N ILE A 84 13.53 -0.18 -6.55
CA ILE A 84 14.09 -1.09 -7.57
C ILE A 84 14.23 -0.34 -8.91
N MET A 85 13.18 0.36 -9.34
CA MET A 85 13.23 1.14 -10.58
C MET A 85 14.24 2.29 -10.52
N GLN A 86 14.36 2.97 -9.38
CA GLN A 86 15.37 4.02 -9.19
C GLN A 86 16.79 3.47 -9.31
N LEU A 87 17.06 2.31 -8.67
CA LEU A 87 18.34 1.62 -8.77
C LEU A 87 18.60 1.15 -10.21
N MET A 88 17.63 0.51 -10.85
CA MET A 88 17.74 0.09 -12.25
C MET A 88 18.00 1.27 -13.19
N THR A 89 17.41 2.43 -12.93
CA THR A 89 17.66 3.64 -13.72
C THR A 89 19.09 4.16 -13.59
N SER A 90 19.76 3.91 -12.47
CA SER A 90 21.17 4.28 -12.27
C SER A 90 22.16 3.28 -12.88
N VAL A 91 21.74 2.02 -13.07
CA VAL A 91 22.59 0.93 -13.57
C VAL A 91 22.40 0.70 -15.06
N ILE A 92 21.20 0.92 -15.60
CA ILE A 92 20.83 0.64 -16.99
C ILE A 92 20.82 1.95 -17.79
N PRO A 93 21.73 2.14 -18.76
CA PRO A 93 21.85 3.39 -19.52
C PRO A 93 20.59 3.75 -20.32
N SER A 94 19.84 2.76 -20.79
CA SER A 94 18.58 3.00 -21.53
C SER A 94 17.49 3.60 -20.64
N LEU A 95 17.38 3.15 -19.39
CA LEU A 95 16.46 3.74 -18.41
C LEU A 95 16.91 5.14 -17.98
N GLU A 96 18.22 5.36 -17.87
CA GLU A 96 18.77 6.70 -17.59
C GLU A 96 18.46 7.68 -18.73
N ALA A 97 18.56 7.23 -19.98
CA ALA A 97 18.19 8.01 -21.17
C ALA A 97 16.69 8.37 -21.13
N LEU A 98 15.82 7.40 -20.85
CA LEU A 98 14.38 7.64 -20.61
C LEU A 98 14.16 8.68 -19.51
N LYS A 99 14.90 8.63 -18.39
CA LYS A 99 14.77 9.65 -17.35
C LYS A 99 15.18 11.06 -17.83
N LYS A 100 16.11 11.16 -18.79
CA LYS A 100 16.58 12.42 -19.41
C LYS A 100 15.59 12.98 -20.44
N GLU A 101 14.66 12.18 -20.97
CA GLU A 101 13.57 12.62 -21.86
C GLU A 101 12.49 13.48 -21.17
N GLY A 102 12.64 13.78 -19.88
CA GLY A 102 11.76 14.69 -19.15
C GLY A 102 10.45 14.05 -18.69
N GLU A 103 9.30 14.71 -18.92
CA GLU A 103 8.01 14.23 -18.43
C GLU A 103 7.57 12.90 -19.07
N GLN A 104 7.87 12.70 -20.35
CA GLN A 104 7.38 11.55 -21.09
C GLN A 104 8.07 10.26 -20.61
N GLY A 105 9.39 10.29 -20.45
CA GLY A 105 10.12 9.15 -19.90
C GLY A 105 9.88 8.90 -18.41
N ARG A 106 9.60 9.95 -17.61
CA ARG A 106 9.12 9.78 -16.22
C ARG A 106 7.80 9.01 -16.15
N LYS A 107 6.87 9.25 -17.08
CA LYS A 107 5.60 8.48 -17.15
C LYS A 107 5.87 7.00 -17.44
N VAL A 108 6.79 6.70 -18.35
CA VAL A 108 7.18 5.33 -18.69
C VAL A 108 7.82 4.61 -17.49
N ILE A 109 8.75 5.26 -16.77
CA ILE A 109 9.36 4.71 -15.56
C ILE A 109 8.30 4.46 -14.46
N ASN A 110 7.34 5.37 -14.30
CA ASN A 110 6.25 5.18 -13.36
C ASN A 110 5.36 3.99 -13.77
N GLN A 111 5.13 3.78 -15.07
CA GLN A 111 4.36 2.64 -15.55
C GLN A 111 5.08 1.31 -15.27
N TYR A 112 6.41 1.24 -15.46
CA TYR A 112 7.20 0.09 -15.04
C TYR A 112 7.15 -0.13 -13.53
N THR A 113 7.23 0.94 -12.73
CA THR A 113 7.06 0.87 -11.27
C THR A 113 5.71 0.25 -10.89
N ARG A 114 4.63 0.64 -11.56
CA ARG A 114 3.29 0.06 -11.32
C ARG A 114 3.23 -1.43 -11.65
N TYR A 115 3.80 -1.84 -12.78
CA TYR A 115 3.86 -3.28 -13.11
C TYR A 115 4.71 -4.07 -12.12
N GLY A 116 5.86 -3.53 -11.72
CA GLY A 116 6.69 -4.11 -10.67
C GLY A 116 5.95 -4.22 -9.34
N THR A 117 5.14 -3.22 -9.00
CA THR A 117 4.30 -3.22 -7.79
C THR A 117 3.30 -4.37 -7.80
N VAL A 118 2.59 -4.58 -8.91
CA VAL A 118 1.63 -5.69 -9.05
C VAL A 118 2.33 -7.03 -8.89
N LEU A 119 3.48 -7.22 -9.54
CA LEU A 119 4.25 -8.46 -9.46
C LEU A 119 4.73 -8.73 -8.03
N LEU A 120 5.30 -7.72 -7.36
CA LEU A 120 5.75 -7.84 -5.98
C LEU A 120 4.59 -8.09 -5.02
N ALA A 121 3.47 -7.38 -5.20
CA ALA A 121 2.28 -7.57 -4.39
C ALA A 121 1.71 -8.98 -4.55
N LEU A 122 1.70 -9.54 -5.77
CA LEU A 122 1.27 -10.92 -6.03
C LEU A 122 2.16 -11.93 -5.29
N VAL A 123 3.48 -11.80 -5.41
CA VAL A 123 4.42 -12.72 -4.75
C VAL A 123 4.32 -12.62 -3.22
N GLN A 124 4.26 -11.39 -2.68
CA GLN A 124 4.12 -11.18 -1.25
C GLN A 124 2.77 -11.66 -0.72
N ALA A 125 1.67 -11.37 -1.42
CA ALA A 125 0.33 -11.81 -1.04
C ALA A 125 0.22 -13.34 -1.07
N TYR A 126 0.84 -14.00 -2.04
CA TYR A 126 0.89 -15.46 -2.11
C TYR A 126 1.69 -16.05 -0.93
N GLY A 127 2.86 -15.47 -0.64
CA GLY A 127 3.68 -15.88 0.51
C GLY A 127 2.94 -15.73 1.84
N ILE A 128 2.24 -14.60 2.03
CA ILE A 128 1.39 -14.35 3.20
C ILE A 128 0.26 -15.38 3.27
N SER A 129 -0.45 -15.62 2.15
CA SER A 129 -1.57 -16.56 2.12
C SER A 129 -1.16 -17.99 2.49
N VAL A 130 -0.04 -18.49 1.95
CA VAL A 130 0.50 -19.80 2.29
C VAL A 130 1.00 -19.84 3.74
N GLY A 131 1.61 -18.75 4.23
CA GLY A 131 2.05 -18.64 5.62
C GLY A 131 0.90 -18.68 6.62
N LEU A 132 -0.22 -18.02 6.29
CA LEU A 132 -1.43 -17.98 7.12
C LEU A 132 -2.13 -19.34 7.17
N GLU A 133 -2.19 -20.05 6.05
CA GLU A 133 -2.80 -21.39 5.98
C GLU A 133 -2.04 -22.43 6.81
N ASN A 134 -0.72 -22.31 6.90
CA ASN A 134 0.10 -23.16 7.76
C ASN A 134 -0.03 -22.81 9.26
N GLY A 135 -0.69 -21.69 9.60
CA GLY A 135 -0.96 -21.30 10.97
C GLY A 135 -2.16 -22.04 11.55
N ASN A 136 -1.91 -23.00 12.45
CA ASN A 136 -2.96 -23.76 13.13
C ASN A 136 -4.04 -22.83 13.71
N GLY A 137 -5.27 -22.94 13.21
CA GLY A 137 -6.44 -22.22 13.71
C GLY A 137 -6.56 -20.76 13.27
N ILE A 138 -5.66 -20.26 12.41
CA ILE A 138 -5.76 -18.90 11.86
C ILE A 138 -6.80 -18.86 10.73
N VAL A 139 -6.80 -19.86 9.85
CA VAL A 139 -7.72 -19.93 8.70
C VAL A 139 -8.91 -20.83 9.04
N SER A 140 -10.13 -20.32 8.84
CA SER A 140 -11.37 -21.06 9.12
C SER A 140 -11.57 -22.26 8.19
N ASP A 141 -11.24 -22.09 6.91
CA ASP A 141 -11.27 -23.15 5.88
C ASP A 141 -10.00 -23.08 5.00
N PRO A 142 -8.93 -23.82 5.35
CA PRO A 142 -7.74 -23.94 4.52
C PRO A 142 -8.08 -24.50 3.13
N GLY A 143 -7.68 -23.81 2.06
CA GLY A 143 -7.91 -24.30 0.71
C GLY A 143 -7.55 -23.32 -0.40
N MET A 144 -7.67 -23.79 -1.65
CA MET A 144 -7.35 -22.97 -2.83
C MET A 144 -8.25 -21.74 -2.97
N PHE A 145 -9.49 -21.82 -2.48
CA PHE A 145 -10.41 -20.69 -2.41
C PHE A 145 -9.88 -19.59 -1.49
N PHE A 146 -9.42 -19.93 -0.28
CA PHE A 146 -8.80 -18.99 0.66
C PHE A 146 -7.55 -18.35 0.06
N ARG A 147 -6.72 -19.14 -0.64
CA ARG A 147 -5.52 -18.59 -1.29
C ARG A 147 -5.84 -17.54 -2.33
N ILE A 148 -6.74 -17.87 -3.25
CA ILE A 148 -7.11 -16.96 -4.33
C ILE A 148 -7.82 -15.72 -3.75
N SER A 149 -8.74 -15.89 -2.81
CA SER A 149 -9.45 -14.75 -2.20
C SER A 149 -8.49 -13.82 -1.45
N THR A 150 -7.54 -14.38 -0.70
CA THR A 150 -6.52 -13.61 0.04
C THR A 150 -5.60 -12.85 -0.92
N VAL A 151 -5.08 -13.54 -1.95
CA VAL A 151 -4.21 -12.90 -2.94
C VAL A 151 -4.93 -11.77 -3.67
N VAL A 152 -6.15 -12.02 -4.17
CA VAL A 152 -6.94 -11.00 -4.88
C VAL A 152 -7.26 -9.82 -3.97
N THR A 153 -7.59 -10.07 -2.70
CA THR A 153 -7.94 -9.00 -1.75
C THR A 153 -6.71 -8.15 -1.39
N LEU A 154 -5.56 -8.78 -1.12
CA LEU A 154 -4.32 -8.07 -0.78
C LEU A 154 -3.75 -7.29 -1.97
N VAL A 155 -3.74 -7.90 -3.16
CA VAL A 155 -3.28 -7.23 -4.39
C VAL A 155 -4.25 -6.11 -4.76
N GLY A 156 -5.56 -6.38 -4.75
CA GLY A 156 -6.60 -5.38 -4.99
C GLY A 156 -6.52 -4.22 -4.02
N GLY A 157 -6.32 -4.51 -2.73
CA GLY A 157 -6.14 -3.49 -1.69
C GLY A 157 -4.90 -2.63 -1.94
N THR A 158 -3.76 -3.23 -2.23
CA THR A 158 -2.51 -2.52 -2.55
C THR A 158 -2.68 -1.62 -3.78
N MET A 159 -3.31 -2.13 -4.84
CA MET A 159 -3.56 -1.37 -6.07
C MET A 159 -4.53 -0.22 -5.85
N PHE A 160 -5.55 -0.43 -5.03
CA PHE A 160 -6.48 0.62 -4.62
C PHE A 160 -5.76 1.73 -3.84
N LEU A 161 -4.88 1.39 -2.90
CA LEU A 161 -4.10 2.37 -2.14
C LEU A 161 -3.12 3.15 -3.02
N MET A 162 -2.45 2.47 -3.95
CA MET A 162 -1.59 3.13 -4.93
C MET A 162 -2.39 4.14 -5.75
N TRP A 163 -3.54 3.73 -6.29
CA TRP A 163 -4.45 4.62 -7.03
C TRP A 163 -4.92 5.80 -6.17
N LEU A 164 -5.32 5.55 -4.92
CA LEU A 164 -5.76 6.58 -3.99
C LEU A 164 -4.65 7.59 -3.67
N GLY A 165 -3.41 7.12 -3.47
CA GLY A 165 -2.24 7.98 -3.28
C GLY A 165 -1.93 8.84 -4.51
N GLU A 166 -2.10 8.29 -5.72
CA GLU A 166 -1.96 9.07 -6.95
C GLU A 166 -3.06 10.12 -7.09
N GLN A 167 -4.31 9.80 -6.74
CA GLN A 167 -5.41 10.77 -6.74
C GLN A 167 -5.16 11.91 -5.73
N ILE A 168 -4.67 11.60 -4.53
CA ILE A 168 -4.29 12.63 -3.56
C ILE A 168 -3.16 13.51 -4.11
N THR A 169 -2.18 12.94 -4.81
CA THR A 169 -1.08 13.71 -5.41
C THR A 169 -1.57 14.63 -6.54
N ALA A 170 -2.53 14.17 -7.35
CA ALA A 170 -3.06 14.93 -8.47
C ALA A 170 -4.08 16.01 -8.06
N ARG A 171 -4.97 15.69 -7.12
CA ARG A 171 -6.13 16.53 -6.75
C ARG A 171 -6.10 17.04 -5.32
N GLY A 172 -5.27 16.47 -4.47
CA GLY A 172 -5.14 16.85 -3.07
C GLY A 172 -3.95 17.77 -2.83
N ILE A 173 -3.45 17.73 -1.59
CA ILE A 173 -2.27 18.48 -1.16
C ILE A 173 -1.14 17.51 -0.81
N GLY A 174 0.07 17.81 -1.27
CA GLY A 174 1.27 17.04 -0.96
C GLY A 174 1.45 15.77 -1.80
N ASN A 175 2.33 14.89 -1.34
CA ASN A 175 2.53 13.57 -1.93
C ASN A 175 1.59 12.58 -1.25
N GLY A 176 0.59 12.09 -1.98
CA GLY A 176 -0.42 11.20 -1.43
C GLY A 176 0.13 9.88 -0.92
N ILE A 177 1.21 9.36 -1.52
CA ILE A 177 1.85 8.14 -1.07
C ILE A 177 2.52 8.36 0.28
N SER A 178 3.20 9.49 0.47
CA SER A 178 3.79 9.86 1.76
C SER A 178 2.73 10.08 2.83
N LEU A 179 1.59 10.67 2.48
CA LEU A 179 0.48 10.93 3.41
C LEU A 179 -0.28 9.68 3.86
N ILE A 180 -0.24 8.59 3.10
CA ILE A 180 -0.86 7.32 3.52
C ILE A 180 0.06 6.56 4.49
N ILE A 181 1.36 6.81 4.45
CA ILE A 181 2.37 6.19 5.33
C ILE A 181 2.43 6.91 6.69
N PHE A 182 2.36 8.24 6.69
CA PHE A 182 2.39 9.09 7.89
C PHE A 182 1.05 9.09 8.65
#